data_AF-A0A6P4FJI3-F1
#
_entry.id   AF-A0A6P4FJI3-F1
#
_cell.length_a   1.000
_cell.length_b   1.000
_cell.length_c   1.000
_cell.angle_alpha   90.00
_cell.angle_beta   90.00
_cell.angle_gamma   90.00
#
_symmetry.space_group_name_H-M   'P 1'
#
loop_
_entity.id
_entity.type
_entity.pdbx_description
1 polymer ?
#
loop_
_entity_poly.entity_id
_entity_poly.type
_entity_poly.pdbx_seq_one_letter_code
_entity_poly.pdbx_strand_id
1 'polypeptide(L)'
;MVHLGAHGTLEWLPGKAVALSENCDPAVLTSGIPVVYPFIVNNPGEAAAAKRRLGAVTIGHMTPPVMKAGLSGDMAELETLIDEYAEADGMDRRRVTLLRRDILDRASRMGVLSESGVRPSDGDESEALARLDAYLCDVKDLQIRDGLHVFGQMAPKKC
;
A
#
# COMPACT_ATOMS: atom_id res chain seq x y z
N MET A 1 0.27 -25.84 -20.37
CA MET A 1 1.16 -24.69 -20.11
C MET A 1 0.83 -24.14 -18.74
N VAL A 2 1.84 -23.81 -17.92
CA VAL A 2 1.63 -23.14 -16.62
C VAL A 2 2.23 -21.75 -16.71
N HIS A 3 1.40 -20.71 -16.56
CA HIS A 3 1.87 -19.33 -16.49
C HIS A 3 2.04 -18.93 -15.03
N LEU A 4 3.09 -18.17 -14.71
CA LEU A 4 3.34 -17.65 -13.37
C LEU A 4 3.45 -16.12 -13.44
N GLY A 5 2.73 -15.41 -12.57
CA GLY A 5 2.72 -13.95 -12.52
C GLY A 5 1.32 -13.39 -12.33
N ALA A 6 1.22 -12.06 -12.23
CA ALA A 6 -0.06 -11.37 -12.10
C ALA A 6 -0.86 -11.42 -13.42
N HIS A 7 -0.21 -11.23 -14.58
CA HIS A 7 -0.77 -11.46 -15.91
C HIS A 7 0.37 -11.64 -16.93
N GLY A 8 0.03 -12.15 -18.11
CA GLY A 8 0.92 -12.29 -19.26
C GLY A 8 0.59 -11.26 -20.33
N THR A 9 1.25 -11.35 -21.48
CA THR A 9 0.89 -10.57 -22.68
C THR A 9 -0.05 -11.35 -23.61
N LEU A 10 -0.07 -12.68 -23.50
CA LEU A 10 -0.77 -13.59 -24.42
C LEU A 10 -2.28 -13.34 -24.44
N GLU A 11 -2.89 -13.13 -23.29
CA GLU A 11 -4.32 -12.82 -23.13
C GLU A 11 -4.70 -11.44 -23.68
N TRP A 12 -3.73 -10.55 -23.93
CA TRP A 12 -3.95 -9.18 -24.39
C TRP A 12 -3.60 -8.94 -25.86
N LEU A 13 -3.13 -9.97 -26.57
CA LEU A 13 -2.82 -9.84 -27.99
C LEU A 13 -4.07 -9.47 -28.81
N PRO A 14 -3.90 -8.88 -30.02
CA PRO A 14 -5.01 -8.52 -30.88
C PRO A 14 -6.04 -9.65 -31.10
N GLY A 15 -7.31 -9.26 -31.19
CA GLY A 15 -8.42 -10.18 -31.38
C GLY A 15 -9.66 -9.82 -30.58
N LYS A 16 -10.65 -10.72 -30.59
CA LYS A 16 -11.92 -10.52 -29.88
C LYS A 16 -11.70 -10.50 -28.37
N ALA A 17 -12.55 -9.76 -27.65
CA ALA A 17 -12.49 -9.66 -26.19
C ALA A 17 -12.89 -10.98 -25.47
N VAL A 18 -13.71 -11.82 -26.10
CA VAL A 18 -14.19 -13.13 -25.63
C VAL A 18 -14.64 -13.97 -26.82
N ALA A 19 -14.78 -15.29 -26.64
CA ALA A 19 -15.21 -16.23 -27.68
C ALA A 19 -14.35 -16.08 -28.95
N LEU A 20 -13.05 -16.35 -28.77
CA LEU A 20 -12.05 -16.17 -29.82
C LEU A 20 -12.38 -17.00 -31.06
N SER A 21 -12.11 -16.41 -32.23
CA SER A 21 -12.03 -17.16 -33.49
C SER A 21 -10.62 -17.73 -33.68
N GLU A 22 -10.50 -18.68 -34.59
CA GLU A 22 -9.21 -19.24 -35.04
C GLU A 22 -8.21 -18.19 -35.53
N ASN A 23 -8.68 -17.03 -36.01
CA ASN A 23 -7.83 -15.91 -36.44
C ASN A 23 -7.44 -14.93 -35.31
N CYS A 24 -7.81 -15.19 -34.04
CA CYS A 24 -7.37 -14.34 -32.93
C CYS A 24 -6.00 -14.79 -32.44
N ASP A 25 -5.04 -13.87 -32.31
CA ASP A 25 -3.65 -14.17 -31.93
C ASP A 25 -3.53 -15.05 -30.66
N PRO A 26 -4.28 -14.83 -29.56
CA PRO A 26 -4.19 -15.71 -28.41
C PRO A 26 -4.63 -17.15 -28.73
N ALA A 27 -5.63 -17.34 -29.60
CA ALA A 27 -6.09 -18.67 -29.99
C ALA A 27 -5.09 -19.37 -30.92
N VAL A 28 -4.49 -18.63 -31.86
CA VAL A 28 -3.43 -19.12 -32.75
C VAL A 28 -2.23 -19.61 -31.95
N LEU A 29 -1.75 -18.80 -31.00
CA LEU A 29 -0.54 -19.09 -30.23
C LEU A 29 -0.76 -20.16 -29.15
N THR A 30 -1.94 -20.21 -28.52
CA THR A 30 -2.24 -21.28 -27.57
C THR A 30 -2.51 -22.61 -28.26
N SER A 31 -3.07 -22.61 -29.48
CA SER A 31 -3.31 -23.78 -30.32
C SER A 31 -3.96 -24.97 -29.56
N GLY A 32 -4.91 -24.67 -28.66
CA GLY A 32 -5.61 -25.68 -27.86
C GLY A 32 -4.82 -26.26 -26.68
N ILE A 33 -3.60 -25.79 -26.39
CA ILE A 33 -2.84 -26.20 -25.22
C ILE A 33 -3.59 -25.76 -23.95
N PRO A 34 -3.88 -26.67 -23.00
CA PRO A 34 -4.50 -26.29 -21.72
C PRO A 34 -3.63 -25.30 -20.96
N VAL A 35 -4.25 -24.21 -20.47
CA VAL A 35 -3.57 -23.16 -19.70
C VAL A 35 -3.99 -23.25 -18.23
N VAL A 36 -3.02 -23.47 -17.35
CA VAL A 36 -3.19 -23.36 -15.89
C VAL A 36 -2.48 -22.09 -15.43
N TYR A 37 -3.14 -21.31 -14.59
CA TYR A 37 -2.65 -19.99 -14.21
C TYR A 37 -2.89 -19.70 -12.73
N PRO A 38 -1.91 -19.92 -11.84
CA PRO A 38 -1.91 -19.33 -10.51
C PRO A 38 -2.10 -17.81 -10.61
N PHE A 39 -3.14 -17.28 -9.97
CA PHE A 39 -3.55 -15.89 -10.12
C PHE A 39 -3.86 -15.26 -8.77
N ILE A 40 -3.45 -14.00 -8.57
CA ILE A 40 -3.65 -13.30 -7.31
C ILE A 40 -5.13 -12.96 -7.08
N VAL A 41 -5.66 -13.29 -5.89
CA VAL A 41 -7.10 -13.18 -5.59
C VAL A 41 -7.66 -11.76 -5.66
N ASN A 42 -6.82 -10.73 -5.46
CA ASN A 42 -7.26 -9.33 -5.48
C ASN A 42 -7.23 -8.70 -6.88
N ASN A 43 -6.92 -9.46 -7.94
CA ASN A 43 -6.96 -8.98 -9.33
C ASN A 43 -7.93 -9.78 -10.22
N PRO A 44 -9.24 -9.80 -9.90
CA PRO A 44 -10.22 -10.58 -10.65
C PRO A 44 -10.47 -10.06 -12.07
N GLY A 45 -10.22 -8.77 -12.32
CA GLY A 45 -10.45 -8.14 -13.64
C GLY A 45 -9.53 -8.73 -14.71
N GLU A 46 -8.23 -8.82 -14.42
CA GLU A 46 -7.27 -9.43 -15.33
C GLU A 46 -7.43 -10.95 -15.40
N ALA A 47 -7.76 -11.60 -14.28
CA ALA A 47 -8.06 -13.03 -14.26
C ALA A 47 -9.22 -13.38 -15.23
N ALA A 48 -10.21 -12.48 -15.36
CA ALA A 48 -11.30 -12.66 -16.31
C ALA A 48 -10.82 -12.64 -17.77
N ALA A 49 -9.82 -11.82 -18.12
CA ALA A 49 -9.24 -11.82 -19.46
C ALA A 49 -8.54 -13.15 -19.76
N ALA A 50 -7.70 -13.65 -18.84
CA ALA A 50 -7.07 -14.96 -18.97
C ALA A 50 -8.09 -16.10 -19.14
N LYS A 51 -9.18 -16.10 -18.35
CA LYS A 51 -10.27 -17.08 -18.50
C LYS A 51 -10.97 -16.99 -19.85
N ARG A 52 -11.39 -15.79 -20.25
CA ARG A 52 -12.24 -15.57 -21.44
C ARG A 52 -11.48 -15.71 -22.75
N ARG A 53 -10.19 -15.39 -22.76
CA ARG A 53 -9.37 -15.33 -23.97
C ARG A 53 -8.40 -16.51 -24.11
N LEU A 54 -7.97 -17.12 -23.01
CA LEU A 54 -7.08 -18.30 -23.06
C LEU A 54 -7.78 -19.59 -22.64
N GLY A 55 -9.02 -19.53 -22.16
CA GLY A 55 -9.67 -20.69 -21.51
C GLY A 55 -8.93 -21.12 -20.24
N ALA A 56 -8.20 -20.21 -19.60
CA ALA A 56 -7.30 -20.56 -18.52
C ALA A 56 -8.05 -21.06 -17.27
N VAL A 57 -7.54 -22.14 -16.67
CA VAL A 57 -7.91 -22.58 -15.33
C VAL A 57 -7.13 -21.75 -14.32
N THR A 58 -7.79 -20.76 -13.72
CA THR A 58 -7.15 -19.88 -12.73
C THR A 58 -7.19 -20.51 -11.35
N ILE A 59 -6.04 -20.67 -10.71
CA ILE A 59 -5.93 -21.16 -9.34
C ILE A 59 -5.59 -19.96 -8.44
N GLY A 60 -6.55 -19.54 -7.62
CA GLY A 60 -6.39 -18.36 -6.76
C GLY A 60 -5.28 -18.55 -5.71
N HIS A 61 -4.43 -17.55 -5.55
CA HIS A 61 -3.46 -17.48 -4.45
C HIS A 61 -3.55 -16.16 -3.67
N MET A 62 -3.13 -16.20 -2.41
CA MET A 62 -3.23 -15.06 -1.51
C MET A 62 -2.32 -13.91 -1.94
N THR A 63 -2.69 -12.70 -1.52
CA THR A 63 -1.80 -11.56 -1.56
C THR A 63 -0.59 -11.78 -0.62
N PRO A 64 0.50 -11.03 -0.80
CA PRO A 64 1.58 -11.02 0.18
C PRO A 64 1.06 -10.74 1.60
N PRO A 65 1.75 -11.25 2.64
CA PRO A 65 1.43 -10.90 4.01
C PRO A 65 1.54 -9.38 4.21
N VAL A 66 0.77 -8.85 5.14
CA VAL A 66 0.75 -7.41 5.46
C VAL A 66 1.21 -7.17 6.89
N MET A 67 1.76 -5.97 7.12
CA MET A 67 2.13 -5.46 8.43
C MET A 67 1.77 -4.00 8.56
N LYS A 68 1.65 -3.49 9.79
CA LYS A 68 1.64 -2.05 10.03
C LYS A 68 2.97 -1.45 9.59
N ALA A 69 2.94 -0.31 8.92
CA ALA A 69 4.13 0.40 8.49
C ALA A 69 4.99 0.79 9.70
N GLY A 70 4.34 1.22 10.78
CA GLY A 70 5.02 1.82 11.92
C GLY A 70 5.65 3.17 11.55
N LEU A 71 6.35 3.76 12.50
CA LEU A 71 7.21 4.92 12.27
C LEU A 71 8.67 4.50 12.47
N SER A 72 9.58 5.12 11.73
CA SER A 72 11.02 4.85 11.83
C SER A 72 11.83 6.13 11.66
N GLY A 73 13.06 6.13 12.21
CA GLY A 73 13.95 7.29 12.17
C GLY A 73 13.28 8.56 12.71
N ASP A 74 13.47 9.66 11.99
CA ASP A 74 12.99 11.00 12.35
C ASP A 74 11.47 11.05 12.64
N MET A 75 10.65 10.21 12.00
CA MET A 75 9.20 10.16 12.25
C MET A 75 8.85 9.58 13.62
N ALA A 76 9.60 8.59 14.09
CA ALA A 76 9.43 8.03 15.43
C ALA A 76 9.94 8.99 16.51
N GLU A 77 11.01 9.73 16.22
CA GLU A 77 11.47 10.82 17.10
C GLU A 77 10.44 11.94 17.20
N LEU A 78 9.79 12.28 16.08
CA LEU A 78 8.73 13.29 16.04
C LEU A 78 7.50 12.86 16.86
N GLU A 79 7.09 11.60 16.77
CA GLU A 79 6.04 11.02 17.63
C GLU A 79 6.41 11.15 19.12
N THR A 80 7.66 10.80 19.48
CA THR A 80 8.14 10.92 20.87
C THR A 80 8.07 12.36 21.39
N LEU A 81 8.41 13.36 20.56
CA LEU A 81 8.33 14.77 20.94
C LEU A 81 6.88 15.24 21.13
N ILE A 82 5.94 14.71 20.33
CA ILE A 82 4.50 15.01 20.46
C ILE A 82 3.96 14.40 21.75
N ASP A 83 4.35 13.18 22.09
CA ASP A 83 4.02 12.54 23.38
C ASP A 83 4.55 13.38 24.55
N GLU A 84 5.82 13.83 24.50
CA GLU A 84 6.39 14.72 25.53
C GLU A 84 5.64 16.06 25.64
N TYR A 85 5.19 16.61 24.50
CA TYR A 85 4.37 17.81 24.48
C TYR A 85 3.04 17.58 25.20
N ALA A 86 2.37 16.46 24.90
CA ALA A 86 1.10 16.11 25.52
C ALA A 86 1.22 15.89 27.03
N GLU A 87 2.33 15.29 27.48
CA GLU A 87 2.63 15.15 28.90
C GLU A 87 2.89 16.50 29.58
N ALA A 88 3.62 17.41 28.92
CA ALA A 88 3.96 18.72 29.50
C ALA A 88 2.77 19.69 29.54
N ASP A 89 1.73 19.45 28.74
CA ASP A 89 0.57 20.33 28.63
C ASP A 89 -0.18 20.43 29.96
N GLY A 90 -0.51 21.65 30.37
CA GLY A 90 -1.08 21.95 31.69
C GLY A 90 -0.11 21.90 32.89
N MET A 91 1.11 21.38 32.74
CA MET A 91 2.12 21.33 33.82
C MET A 91 3.19 22.43 33.72
N ASP A 92 3.80 22.61 32.54
CA ASP A 92 4.86 23.61 32.31
C ASP A 92 4.66 24.36 31.00
N ARG A 93 4.05 25.55 31.08
CA ARG A 93 3.76 26.40 29.92
C ARG A 93 5.01 26.78 29.11
N ARG A 94 6.17 26.95 29.77
CA ARG A 94 7.40 27.33 29.06
C ARG A 94 7.93 26.14 28.25
N ARG A 95 7.90 24.95 28.84
CA ARG A 95 8.29 23.71 28.15
C ARG A 95 7.38 23.43 26.95
N VAL A 96 6.07 23.57 27.12
CA VAL A 96 5.06 23.40 26.06
C VAL A 96 5.35 24.29 24.86
N THR A 97 5.64 25.59 25.07
CA THR A 97 5.97 26.51 23.96
C THR A 97 7.25 26.11 23.22
N LEU A 98 8.28 25.65 23.95
CA LEU A 98 9.53 25.22 23.34
C LEU A 98 9.37 23.93 22.53
N LEU A 99 8.66 22.94 23.09
CA LEU A 99 8.38 21.67 22.41
C LEU A 99 7.54 21.89 21.16
N ARG A 100 6.47 22.70 21.23
CA ARG A 100 5.63 23.01 20.07
C ARG A 100 6.44 23.56 18.90
N ARG A 101 7.30 24.55 19.17
CA ARG A 101 8.16 25.15 18.15
C ARG A 101 9.12 24.13 17.56
N ASP A 102 9.78 23.33 18.39
CA ASP A 102 10.73 22.31 17.91
C ASP A 102 10.03 21.24 17.04
N ILE A 103 8.84 20.78 17.45
CA ILE A 103 8.03 19.83 16.68
C ILE A 103 7.67 20.40 15.31
N LEU A 104 7.10 21.61 15.26
CA LEU A 104 6.68 22.23 14.00
C LEU A 104 7.88 22.54 13.10
N ASP A 105 8.99 23.02 13.65
CA ASP A 105 10.22 23.27 12.91
C ASP A 105 10.80 21.98 12.30
N ARG A 106 10.82 20.88 13.06
CA ARG A 106 11.28 19.56 12.58
C ARG A 106 10.35 19.01 11.51
N ALA A 107 9.05 18.99 11.78
CA ALA A 107 8.04 18.53 10.83
C ALA A 107 8.06 19.33 9.52
N SER A 108 8.32 20.65 9.59
CA SER A 108 8.49 21.51 8.42
C SER A 108 9.75 21.15 7.64
N ARG A 109 10.90 20.97 8.30
CA ARG A 109 12.17 20.58 7.65
C ARG A 109 12.07 19.21 6.96
N MET A 110 11.29 18.30 7.53
CA MET A 110 11.04 16.96 6.97
C MET A 110 10.00 16.97 5.85
N GLY A 111 9.29 18.08 5.62
CA GLY A 111 8.18 18.16 4.66
C GLY A 111 6.84 17.59 5.15
N VAL A 112 6.86 16.86 6.27
CA VAL A 112 5.72 16.15 6.85
C VAL A 112 4.60 17.08 7.30
N LEU A 113 4.94 18.30 7.73
CA LEU A 113 3.94 19.31 8.09
C LEU A 113 3.05 19.69 6.90
N SER A 114 3.60 19.68 5.67
CA SER A 114 2.80 19.93 4.47
C SER A 114 1.95 18.72 4.08
N GLU A 115 2.44 17.50 4.32
CA GLU A 115 1.72 16.25 4.07
C GLU A 115 0.54 16.06 5.03
N SER A 116 0.65 16.54 6.27
CA SER A 116 -0.45 16.55 7.25
C SER A 116 -1.55 17.57 6.93
N GLY A 117 -1.44 18.30 5.82
CA GLY A 117 -2.45 19.26 5.37
C GLY A 117 -2.41 20.60 6.10
N VAL A 118 -1.35 20.90 6.85
CA VAL A 118 -1.13 22.22 7.46
C VAL A 118 -0.62 23.18 6.39
N ARG A 119 -1.24 24.36 6.29
CA ARG A 119 -0.81 25.42 5.38
C ARG A 119 -0.06 26.51 6.13
N PRO A 120 0.88 27.23 5.50
CA PRO A 120 1.54 28.39 6.13
C PRO A 120 0.58 29.50 6.57
N SER A 121 -0.63 29.54 6.00
CA SER A 121 -1.70 30.47 6.37
C SER A 121 -2.49 30.04 7.61
N ASP A 122 -2.35 28.79 8.06
CA ASP A 122 -3.02 28.27 9.24
C ASP A 122 -2.30 28.86 10.46
N GLY A 123 -2.85 29.96 11.00
CA GLY A 123 -2.20 30.74 12.06
C GLY A 123 -2.28 30.13 13.46
N ASP A 124 -2.94 28.97 13.62
CA ASP A 124 -3.04 28.26 14.90
C ASP A 124 -2.08 27.06 14.94
N GLU A 125 -0.97 27.25 15.65
CA GLU A 125 0.04 26.21 15.88
C GLU A 125 -0.53 24.97 16.62
N SER A 126 -1.59 25.15 17.42
CA SER A 126 -2.23 24.04 18.15
C SER A 126 -3.02 23.15 17.20
N GLU A 127 -3.73 23.76 16.25
CA GLU A 127 -4.41 23.05 15.17
C GLU A 127 -3.40 22.35 14.25
N ALA A 128 -2.31 23.03 13.92
CA ALA A 128 -1.22 22.45 13.12
C ALA A 128 -0.63 21.19 13.77
N LEU A 129 -0.40 21.26 15.09
CA LEU A 129 0.11 20.13 15.86
C LEU A 129 -0.89 18.96 15.92
N ALA A 130 -2.17 19.24 16.13
CA ALA A 130 -3.21 18.21 16.13
C ALA A 130 -3.34 17.49 14.77
N ARG A 131 -3.22 18.23 13.66
CA ARG A 131 -3.21 17.64 12.31
C ARG A 131 -1.96 16.79 12.06
N LEU A 132 -0.81 17.26 12.52
CA LEU A 132 0.44 16.51 12.44
C LEU A 132 0.37 15.20 13.21
N ASP A 133 -0.15 15.22 14.44
CA ASP A 133 -0.34 14.02 15.27
C ASP A 133 -1.28 13.01 14.60
N ALA A 134 -2.44 13.47 14.10
CA ALA A 134 -3.37 12.63 13.35
C ALA A 134 -2.71 11.99 12.12
N TYR A 135 -1.90 12.75 11.37
CA TYR A 135 -1.16 12.24 10.22
C TYR A 135 -0.15 11.16 10.62
N LEU A 136 0.60 11.36 11.69
CA LEU A 136 1.56 10.37 12.17
C LEU A 136 0.88 9.07 12.62
N CYS A 137 -0.27 9.18 13.29
CA CYS A 137 -1.10 8.04 13.65
C CYS A 137 -1.56 7.27 12.40
N ASP A 138 -2.08 7.97 11.38
CA ASP A 138 -2.52 7.36 10.13
C ASP A 138 -1.38 6.63 9.43
N VAL A 139 -0.22 7.28 9.29
CA VAL A 139 0.97 6.69 8.66
C VAL A 139 1.44 5.45 9.42
N LYS A 140 1.50 5.51 10.74
CA LYS A 140 1.91 4.40 11.61
C LYS A 140 1.01 3.17 11.42
N ASP A 141 -0.28 3.39 11.24
CA ASP A 141 -1.31 2.34 11.12
C ASP A 141 -1.57 1.85 9.69
N LEU A 142 -0.95 2.49 8.68
CA LEU A 142 -1.02 2.01 7.30
C LEU A 142 -0.56 0.55 7.18
N GLN A 143 -1.32 -0.24 6.43
CA GLN A 143 -0.95 -1.62 6.12
C GLN A 143 -0.10 -1.66 4.85
N ILE A 144 1.13 -2.13 5.01
CA ILE A 144 2.09 -2.35 3.91
C ILE A 144 2.36 -3.84 3.73
N ARG A 145 2.93 -4.21 2.57
CA ARG A 145 3.31 -5.59 2.28
C ARG A 145 4.60 -5.96 3.03
N ASP A 146 4.59 -7.08 3.71
CA ASP A 146 5.71 -7.64 4.47
C ASP A 146 6.40 -8.76 3.67
N GLY A 147 7.01 -8.38 2.54
CA GLY A 147 7.62 -9.32 1.62
C GLY A 147 6.67 -9.82 0.53
N LEU A 148 6.89 -11.06 0.07
CA LEU A 148 6.20 -11.66 -1.07
C LEU A 148 5.41 -12.91 -0.68
N HIS A 149 4.38 -13.23 -1.46
CA HIS A 149 3.66 -14.48 -1.32
C HIS A 149 4.45 -15.64 -1.93
N VAL A 150 4.46 -16.79 -1.26
CA VAL A 150 4.94 -18.07 -1.82
C VAL A 150 3.76 -19.00 -2.00
N PHE A 151 3.51 -19.44 -3.24
CA PHE A 151 2.36 -20.27 -3.58
C PHE A 151 2.34 -21.56 -2.75
N GLY A 152 1.20 -21.86 -2.13
CA GLY A 152 1.03 -23.02 -1.25
C GLY A 152 1.57 -22.86 0.17
N GLN A 153 2.22 -21.74 0.51
CA GLN A 153 2.64 -21.44 1.88
C GLN A 153 1.64 -20.48 2.54
N MET A 154 1.22 -20.83 3.76
CA MET A 154 0.44 -19.91 4.60
C MET A 154 1.34 -18.79 5.10
N ALA A 155 0.79 -17.58 5.25
CA ALA A 155 1.51 -16.50 5.89
C ALA A 155 1.99 -16.95 7.28
N PRO A 156 3.24 -16.66 7.66
CA PRO A 156 3.73 -16.98 8.98
C PRO A 156 2.84 -16.31 10.03
N LYS A 157 2.44 -17.06 11.06
CA LYS A 157 1.76 -16.46 12.21
C LYS A 157 2.78 -15.56 12.91
N LYS A 158 2.52 -14.25 12.94
CA LYS A 158 3.28 -13.34 13.81
C LYS A 158 2.89 -13.68 15.26
N CYS A 159 3.89 -13.99 16.09
CA CYS A 159 3.73 -14.18 17.53
C CYS A 159 3.36 -12.87 18.21
#